data_AF-A0A1G3Y7W9-F1
#
_entry.id   AF-A0A1G3Y7W9-F1
#
_cell.length_a   1.000
_cell.length_b   1.000
_cell.length_c   1.000
_cell.angle_alpha   90.00
_cell.angle_beta   90.00
_cell.angle_gamma   90.00
#
_symmetry.space_group_name_H-M   'P 1'
#
loop_
_entity.id
_entity.type
_entity.pdbx_description
1 polymer ?
#
loop_
_entity_poly.entity_id
_entity_poly.type
_entity_poly.pdbx_seq_one_letter_code
_entity_poly.pdbx_strand_id
1 'polypeptide(L)' 'MSDVEDIALKIFYAFEDLYFEKDKGKIFDDVFERYFSFVEIEQYMDVYDVLVSLGINHRKQFDEMVKELKSHSIISG' A
#
# COMPACT_ATOMS: atom_id res chain seq x y z
N MET A 1 -6.53 -2.65 -16.95
CA MET A 1 -5.74 -2.45 -15.73
C MET A 1 -5.09 -3.76 -15.39
N SER A 2 -3.82 -3.71 -14.97
CA SER A 2 -3.14 -4.86 -14.40
C SER A 2 -3.72 -5.16 -13.01
N ASP A 3 -3.57 -6.39 -12.56
CA ASP A 3 -3.98 -6.81 -11.21
C ASP A 3 -3.29 -5.99 -10.10
N VAL A 4 -2.06 -5.53 -10.35
CA VAL A 4 -1.31 -4.61 -9.47
C VAL A 4 -2.03 -3.28 -9.34
N GLU A 5 -2.37 -2.63 -10.46
CA GLU A 5 -3.01 -1.31 -10.47
C GLU A 5 -4.36 -1.35 -9.74
N ASP A 6 -5.16 -2.40 -9.97
CA ASP A 6 -6.47 -2.57 -9.32
C ASP A 6 -6.34 -2.72 -7.80
N ILE A 7 -5.33 -3.47 -7.32
CA ILE A 7 -5.07 -3.65 -5.89
C ILE A 7 -4.45 -2.40 -5.27
N ALA A 8 -3.49 -1.76 -5.95
CA ALA A 8 -2.88 -0.51 -5.51
C ALA A 8 -3.94 0.58 -5.34
N LEU A 9 -4.89 0.69 -6.27
CA LEU A 9 -5.98 1.64 -6.19
C LEU A 9 -6.89 1.39 -4.98
N LYS A 10 -7.20 0.11 -4.68
CA LYS A 10 -7.98 -0.25 -3.48
C LYS A 10 -7.25 0.13 -2.19
N ILE A 11 -5.94 -0.08 -2.12
CA ILE A 11 -5.13 0.30 -0.95
C ILE A 11 -5.09 1.81 -0.82
N PHE A 12 -4.91 2.53 -1.93
CA PHE A 12 -4.90 3.99 -1.95
C PHE A 12 -6.23 4.56 -1.43
N TYR A 13 -7.38 4.07 -1.90
CA TYR A 13 -8.68 4.50 -1.38
C TYR A 13 -8.86 4.15 0.10
N ALA A 14 -8.46 2.95 0.53
CA ALA A 14 -8.51 2.59 1.94
C ALA A 14 -7.60 3.49 2.80
N PHE A 15 -6.45 3.91 2.28
CA PHE A 15 -5.57 4.87 2.94
C PHE A 15 -6.26 6.22 3.09
N GLU A 16 -6.77 6.80 2.00
CA GLU A 16 -7.47 8.10 2.04
C GLU A 16 -8.68 8.09 3.00
N ASP A 17 -9.45 7.00 3.01
CA ASP A 17 -10.65 6.89 3.85
C ASP A 17 -10.34 6.59 5.32
N LEU A 18 -9.36 5.72 5.61
CA LEU A 18 -9.16 5.15 6.94
C LEU A 18 -7.97 5.74 7.70
N TYR A 19 -7.09 6.52 7.06
CA TYR A 19 -5.84 6.98 7.70
C TYR A 19 -6.09 7.75 9.01
N PHE A 20 -7.11 8.61 9.03
CA PHE A 20 -7.45 9.41 10.21
C PHE A 20 -8.37 8.69 11.21
N GLU A 21 -8.78 7.45 10.91
CA GLU A 21 -9.49 6.64 11.89
C GLU A 21 -8.55 6.20 13.01
N LYS A 22 -9.13 6.07 14.21
CA LYS A 22 -8.39 5.71 15.41
C LYS A 22 -7.65 4.38 15.19
N ASP A 23 -6.35 4.37 15.49
CA ASP A 23 -5.45 3.21 15.42
C ASP A 23 -5.16 2.69 13.99
N LYS A 24 -5.80 3.25 12.94
CA LYS A 24 -5.64 2.81 11.55
C LYS A 24 -4.49 3.49 10.83
N GLY A 25 -4.29 4.80 11.03
CA GLY A 25 -3.15 5.53 10.46
C GLY A 25 -1.81 4.92 10.84
N LYS A 26 -1.65 4.49 12.11
CA LYS A 26 -0.44 3.82 12.57
C LYS A 26 -0.15 2.52 11.82
N ILE A 27 -1.19 1.75 11.46
CA ILE A 27 -1.02 0.52 10.68
C ILE A 27 -0.47 0.86 9.30
N PHE A 28 -0.99 1.90 8.65
CA PHE A 28 -0.45 2.38 7.38
C PHE A 28 0.98 2.85 7.51
N ASP A 29 1.30 3.67 8.53
CA ASP A 29 2.67 4.15 8.76
C ASP A 29 3.64 2.96 8.92
N ASP A 30 3.32 2.00 9.80
CA ASP A 30 4.16 0.84 10.10
C ASP A 30 4.35 -0.07 8.86
N VAL A 31 3.29 -0.26 8.06
CA VAL A 31 3.33 -1.09 6.85
C VAL A 31 4.08 -0.38 5.74
N PHE A 32 3.71 0.88 5.42
CA PHE A 32 4.32 1.63 4.33
C PHE A 32 5.79 1.92 4.60
N GLU A 33 6.20 2.25 5.83
CA GLU A 33 7.62 2.43 6.16
C GLU A 33 8.44 1.18 5.79
N ARG A 34 7.93 -0.02 6.11
CA ARG A 34 8.62 -1.28 5.82
C ARG A 34 8.69 -1.55 4.32
N TYR A 35 7.57 -1.50 3.62
CA TYR A 35 7.51 -1.94 2.23
C TYR A 35 7.93 -0.87 1.22
N PHE A 36 7.75 0.41 1.53
CA PHE A 36 8.21 1.48 0.64
C PHE A 36 9.71 1.65 0.68
N SER A 37 10.40 1.12 1.69
CA SER A 37 11.88 1.05 1.71
C SER A 37 12.49 0.26 0.54
N PHE A 38 11.70 -0.56 -0.16
CA PHE A 38 12.13 -1.28 -1.36
C PHE A 38 12.02 -0.44 -2.64
N VAL A 39 11.36 0.72 -2.60
CA VAL A 39 11.12 1.58 -3.76
C VAL A 39 11.95 2.85 -3.62
N GLU A 40 12.61 3.27 -4.70
CA GLU A 40 13.18 4.61 -4.77
C GLU A 40 12.03 5.61 -4.98
N ILE A 41 11.64 6.31 -3.90
CA ILE A 41 10.54 7.28 -3.94
C ILE A 41 11.06 8.64 -4.40
N GLU A 42 10.54 9.10 -5.53
CA GLU A 42 10.82 10.45 -6.05
C GLU A 42 9.80 11.48 -5.51
N GLN A 43 10.21 12.75 -5.45
CA GLN A 43 9.42 13.83 -4.81
C GLN A 43 8.01 14.08 -5.41
N TYR A 44 7.74 13.55 -6.60
CA TYR A 44 6.46 13.70 -7.29
C TYR A 44 5.57 12.46 -7.21
N MET A 45 6.07 11.36 -6.65
CA MET A 45 5.29 10.13 -6.53
C MET A 45 4.32 10.26 -5.36
N ASP A 46 3.04 9.97 -5.63
CA ASP A 46 2.06 9.80 -4.57
C ASP A 46 2.05 8.34 -4.05
N VAL A 47 1.21 8.07 -3.06
CA VAL A 47 1.09 6.73 -2.46
C VAL A 47 0.69 5.69 -3.51
N TYR A 48 -0.18 6.03 -4.46
CA TYR A 48 -0.60 5.11 -5.52
C TYR A 48 0.58 4.78 -6.45
N ASP A 49 1.35 5.78 -6.88
CA ASP A 49 2.53 5.58 -7.72
C ASP A 49 3.56 4.67 -7.04
N VAL A 50 3.79 4.86 -5.74
CA VAL A 50 4.71 4.01 -4.95
C VAL A 50 4.19 2.58 -4.85
N LEU A 51 2.89 2.38 -4.61
CA LEU A 51 2.26 1.06 -4.56
C LEU A 51 2.36 0.33 -5.91
N VAL A 52 2.12 1.02 -7.02
CA VAL A 52 2.25 0.46 -8.37
C VAL A 52 3.71 0.11 -8.66
N SER A 53 4.64 1.01 -8.35
CA SER A 53 6.08 0.75 -8.51
C SER A 53 6.54 -0.47 -7.70
N LEU A 54 6.08 -0.60 -6.46
CA LEU A 54 6.33 -1.78 -5.63
C LEU A 54 5.76 -3.06 -6.27
N GLY A 55 4.54 -3.02 -6.78
CA GLY A 55 3.91 -4.18 -7.41
C GLY A 55 4.55 -4.62 -8.72
N ILE A 56 5.07 -3.66 -9.51
CA ILE A 56 5.77 -3.94 -10.77
C ILE A 56 7.19 -4.46 -10.52
N ASN A 57 7.96 -3.78 -9.67
CA ASN A 57 9.38 -4.04 -9.49
C ASN A 57 9.68 -5.06 -8.38
N HIS A 58 8.78 -5.17 -7.39
CA HIS A 58 8.96 -5.98 -6.17
C HIS A 58 7.69 -6.76 -5.83
N ARG A 59 7.17 -7.52 -6.81
CA ARG A 59 5.87 -8.20 -6.71
C ARG A 59 5.70 -9.06 -5.45
N LYS A 60 6.75 -9.76 -5.01
CA LYS A 60 6.71 -10.58 -3.79
C LYS A 60 6.43 -9.72 -2.54
N GLN A 61 7.14 -8.61 -2.41
CA GLN A 61 6.99 -7.67 -1.29
C GLN A 61 5.61 -7.00 -1.33
N PHE A 62 5.13 -6.67 -2.53
CA PHE A 62 3.77 -6.15 -2.71
C PHE A 62 2.71 -7.17 -2.25
N ASP A 63 2.82 -8.44 -2.66
CA ASP A 63 1.88 -9.48 -2.23
C ASP A 63 1.93 -9.73 -0.71
N GLU A 64 3.10 -9.60 -0.08
CA GLU A 64 3.28 -9.68 1.38
C GLU A 64 2.62 -8.49 2.10
N MET A 65 2.82 -7.26 1.60
CA MET A 65 2.16 -6.05 2.09
C MET A 65 0.63 -6.15 1.99
N VAL A 66 0.10 -6.63 0.85
CA VAL A 66 -1.34 -6.85 0.65
C VAL A 66 -1.89 -7.83 1.69
N LYS A 67 -1.17 -8.92 1.98
CA LYS A 67 -1.58 -9.88 3.02
C LYS A 67 -1.60 -9.26 4.41
N GLU A 68 -0.60 -8.44 4.74
CA GLU A 68 -0.51 -7.75 6.03
C GLU A 68 -1.71 -6.79 6.20
N LEU A 69 -2.00 -5.96 5.19
CA LEU A 69 -3.15 -5.06 5.19
C LEU A 69 -4.50 -5.81 5.30
N LYS A 70 -4.65 -6.95 4.62
CA LYS A 70 -5.83 -7.83 4.77
C LYS A 70 -5.95 -8.39 6.19
N SER A 71 -4.84 -8.74 6.84
CA SER A 71 -4.84 -9.26 8.22
C SER A 71 -5.27 -8.21 9.26
N HIS A 72 -5.08 -6.94 8.95
CA HIS A 72 -5.52 -5.80 9.75
C HIS A 72 -6.95 -5.30 9.39
N SER A 73 -7.65 -6.03 8.51
CA SER A 73 -8.97 -5.66 7.98
C SER A 73 -9.00 -4.26 7.37
N ILE A 74 -7.92 -3.83 6.72
CA ILE A 74 -7.81 -2.53 6.04
C ILE A 74 -8.44 -2.59 4.65
N ILE A 75 -8.15 -3.66 3.91
CA ILE A 75 -8.72 -3.93 2.58
C ILE A 75 -9.42 -5.30 2.60
N SER A 76 -10.51 -5.42 1.83
CA SER A 76 -11.25 -6.67 1.68
C SER A 76 -10.56 -7.65 0.71
N GLY A 77 -10.78 -8.94 1.00
CA GLY A 77 -10.18 -10.11 0.34
C GLY A 77 -10.54 -10.26 -1.13
#